data_AF-A0A8T1F1T6-F1
#
_entry.id   AF-A0A8T1F1T6-F1
#
_cell.length_a   1.000
_cell.length_b   1.000
_cell.length_c   1.000
_cell.angle_alpha   90.00
_cell.angle_beta   90.00
_cell.angle_gamma   90.00
#
_symmetry.space_group_name_H-M   'P 1'
#
loop_
_entity.id
_entity.type
_entity.pdbx_description
1 polymer ?
#
loop_
_entity_poly.entity_id
_entity_poly.type
_entity_poly.pdbx_seq_one_letter_code
_entity_poly.pdbx_strand_id
1 'polypeptide(L)'
;MRVFNKDTPHKLGTKVFVVACAKTAYCMRLEIYCGTKTHLRTPVPQDNNSGEAAVLRNMNALLPPTSISPWRLVVTDRFYTSVKLALELLHRRMYLTGTIQTDRSGFAKEIITTKKYKTVNRKKVLIPPQGTIKLAQNKKFPQVTAAMWMDRNPVHMLTSGGSRKEGTVMRRVNGEMKPVPAPELVRHYHRWMGGVDVNDQLRMQRYSVQLSYKTRKYYKTLFLRLLDVTFVNAYIVYRHHRKTNVKSPPKHFAFFEELMEQLLAVDSVEAFAEIEEATCARERTAPSPARARASRQAGNRGDDVVVDERHRLEESPDTIEGEQGVKKRQQSCKVCALHKVKPRKFTKYFCPECSSGNKRKYLCNVGRDGRDTCFRVWHLEWNNGNGITRELLQSYKTRDRPPSARPGKKQRRRPRESGDQPTAGSDGGEGGDVDADDDDEDLAGDQP
;
A
#
# COMPACT_ATOMS: atom_id res chain seq x y z
N MET A 1 7.59 5.87 -0.92
CA MET A 1 6.49 5.05 -1.49
C MET A 1 6.17 5.39 -2.95
N ARG A 2 6.38 6.63 -3.45
CA ARG A 2 6.31 6.87 -4.90
C ARG A 2 7.49 6.23 -5.62
N VAL A 3 7.21 5.66 -6.79
CA VAL A 3 8.18 4.99 -7.68
C VAL A 3 8.03 5.59 -9.07
N PHE A 4 9.16 5.79 -9.73
CA PHE A 4 9.21 6.18 -11.13
C PHE A 4 9.20 4.94 -12.03
N ASN A 5 8.34 4.92 -13.05
CA ASN A 5 8.31 3.90 -14.08
C ASN A 5 8.14 4.56 -15.46
N LYS A 6 9.19 4.50 -16.29
CA LYS A 6 9.22 5.16 -17.60
C LYS A 6 8.18 4.60 -18.57
N ASP A 7 7.84 3.32 -18.44
CA ASP A 7 7.06 2.57 -19.43
C ASP A 7 5.55 2.62 -19.14
N THR A 8 5.13 3.31 -18.08
CA THR A 8 3.71 3.48 -17.73
C THR A 8 3.18 4.86 -18.12
N PRO A 9 1.88 4.98 -18.50
CA PRO A 9 1.27 6.27 -18.85
C PRO A 9 1.45 7.35 -17.77
N HIS A 10 1.32 6.94 -16.49
CA HIS A 10 1.62 7.78 -15.34
C HIS A 10 2.99 7.43 -14.75
N LYS A 11 4.02 8.18 -15.16
CA LYS A 11 5.42 7.86 -14.85
C LYS A 11 5.78 7.88 -13.35
N LEU A 12 5.04 8.62 -12.53
CA LEU A 12 5.25 8.71 -11.09
C LEU A 12 4.00 8.25 -10.36
N GLY A 13 4.12 7.18 -9.56
CA GLY A 13 2.96 6.62 -8.87
C GLY A 13 3.32 5.69 -7.71
N THR A 14 2.29 5.11 -7.09
CA THR A 14 2.47 4.08 -6.07
C THR A 14 2.50 2.72 -6.75
N LYS A 15 3.62 2.00 -6.64
CA LYS A 15 3.75 0.62 -7.11
C LYS A 15 2.95 -0.30 -6.18
N VAL A 16 2.17 -1.20 -6.76
CA VAL A 16 1.40 -2.21 -6.02
C VAL A 16 1.49 -3.51 -6.76
N PHE A 17 1.78 -4.60 -6.06
CA PHE A 17 1.75 -5.95 -6.58
C PHE A 17 0.32 -6.46 -6.54
N VAL A 18 -0.14 -7.08 -7.62
CA VAL A 18 -1.52 -7.54 -7.78
C VAL A 18 -1.53 -9.01 -8.13
N VAL A 19 -2.39 -9.77 -7.47
CA VAL A 19 -2.77 -11.13 -7.89
C VAL A 19 -4.22 -11.09 -8.34
N ALA A 20 -4.45 -11.47 -9.60
CA ALA A 20 -5.78 -11.54 -10.18
C ALA A 20 -6.07 -12.94 -10.74
N CYS A 21 -7.35 -13.31 -10.78
CA CYS A 21 -7.79 -14.53 -11.44
C CYS A 21 -7.57 -14.40 -12.96
N ALA A 22 -6.80 -15.31 -13.55
CA ALA A 22 -6.51 -15.30 -14.99
C ALA A 22 -7.77 -15.43 -15.88
N LYS A 23 -8.84 -16.05 -15.38
CA LYS A 23 -10.09 -16.27 -16.14
C LYS A 23 -11.07 -15.11 -16.05
N THR A 24 -11.22 -14.51 -14.86
CA THR A 24 -12.27 -13.51 -14.59
C THR A 24 -11.73 -12.09 -14.45
N ALA A 25 -10.40 -11.93 -14.37
CA ALA A 25 -9.73 -10.69 -14.00
C ALA A 25 -10.09 -10.18 -12.59
N TYR A 26 -10.72 -11.01 -11.74
CA TYR A 26 -11.03 -10.61 -10.35
C TYR A 26 -9.73 -10.38 -9.58
N CYS A 27 -9.57 -9.20 -8.99
CA CYS A 27 -8.41 -8.88 -8.18
C CYS A 27 -8.54 -9.57 -6.82
N MET A 28 -7.73 -10.60 -6.57
CA MET A 28 -7.77 -11.41 -5.36
C MET A 28 -6.97 -10.79 -4.23
N ARG A 29 -5.85 -10.13 -4.55
CA ARG A 29 -4.95 -9.53 -3.56
C ARG A 29 -4.16 -8.37 -4.13
N LEU A 30 -3.97 -7.32 -3.32
CA LEU A 30 -2.99 -6.27 -3.54
C LEU A 30 -1.98 -6.20 -2.38
N GLU A 31 -0.71 -5.96 -2.71
CA GLU A 31 0.36 -5.65 -1.77
C GLU A 31 1.04 -4.33 -2.19
N ILE A 32 0.96 -3.31 -1.34
CA ILE A 32 1.55 -2.00 -1.63
C ILE A 32 3.07 -2.08 -1.47
N TYR A 33 3.80 -1.69 -2.51
CA TYR A 33 5.25 -1.61 -2.44
C TYR A 33 5.67 -0.37 -1.65
N CYS A 34 6.23 -0.60 -0.46
CA CYS A 34 6.67 0.47 0.44
C CYS A 34 8.05 1.06 0.11
N GLY A 35 8.81 0.47 -0.82
CA GLY A 35 10.21 0.84 -1.07
C GLY A 35 11.19 0.14 -0.12
N THR A 36 12.42 0.64 -0.14
CA THR A 36 13.49 0.33 0.83
C THR A 36 13.58 1.49 1.82
N LYS A 37 13.40 1.25 3.14
CA LYS A 37 14.08 1.93 4.28
C LYS A 37 13.42 1.78 5.67
N THR A 38 14.20 1.18 6.57
CA THR A 38 14.51 1.45 8.00
C THR A 38 13.57 2.15 9.00
N HIS A 39 12.59 2.96 8.62
CA HIS A 39 11.79 3.75 9.59
C HIS A 39 10.39 3.19 9.90
N LEU A 40 10.00 2.09 9.25
CA LEU A 40 8.72 1.43 9.54
C LEU A 40 8.87 0.55 10.78
N ARG A 41 7.97 0.73 11.76
CA ARG A 41 7.90 -0.12 12.97
C ARG A 41 7.55 -1.58 12.65
N THR A 42 7.04 -1.84 11.45
CA THR A 42 6.75 -3.17 10.93
C THR A 42 7.95 -3.68 10.14
N PRO A 43 8.47 -4.90 10.41
CA PRO A 43 9.54 -5.47 9.62
C PRO A 43 9.10 -5.55 8.15
N VAL A 44 9.81 -4.82 7.29
CA VAL A 44 9.66 -4.93 5.84
C VAL A 44 10.48 -6.15 5.40
N PRO A 45 9.95 -7.04 4.56
CA PRO A 45 10.72 -8.16 4.03
C PRO A 45 12.05 -7.69 3.41
N GLN A 46 13.15 -8.37 3.72
CA GLN A 46 14.51 -8.00 3.30
C GLN A 46 14.65 -7.95 1.75
N ASP A 47 13.72 -8.61 1.04
CA ASP A 47 13.63 -8.76 -0.41
C ASP A 47 12.48 -7.95 -1.03
N ASN A 48 12.06 -6.83 -0.41
CA ASN A 48 10.87 -6.08 -0.83
C ASN A 48 10.88 -5.60 -2.29
N ASN A 49 12.07 -5.38 -2.87
CA ASN A 49 12.23 -4.95 -4.26
C ASN A 49 12.34 -6.13 -5.26
N SER A 50 12.34 -7.36 -4.78
CA SER A 50 12.44 -8.56 -5.61
C SER A 50 11.04 -9.00 -6.08
N GLY A 51 10.86 -9.12 -7.40
CA GLY A 51 9.60 -9.59 -7.98
C GLY A 51 9.24 -11.01 -7.52
N GLU A 52 10.19 -11.94 -7.54
CA GLU A 52 10.00 -13.32 -7.09
C GLU A 52 9.52 -13.40 -5.63
N ALA A 53 10.08 -12.56 -4.75
CA ALA A 53 9.69 -12.50 -3.35
C ALA A 53 8.26 -11.99 -3.17
N ALA A 54 7.88 -10.96 -3.93
CA ALA A 54 6.51 -10.46 -3.93
C ALA A 54 5.52 -11.56 -4.36
N VAL A 55 5.86 -12.38 -5.35
CA VAL A 55 5.01 -13.53 -5.72
C VAL A 55 4.86 -14.49 -4.56
N LEU A 56 5.96 -14.92 -3.94
CA LEU A 56 5.91 -15.85 -2.80
C LEU A 56 5.08 -15.28 -1.65
N ARG A 57 5.30 -14.03 -1.23
CA ARG A 57 4.51 -13.40 -0.15
C ARG A 57 3.02 -13.36 -0.46
N ASN A 58 2.65 -12.98 -1.69
CA ASN A 58 1.25 -12.93 -2.08
C ASN A 58 0.61 -14.31 -2.16
N MET A 59 1.32 -15.31 -2.70
CA MET A 59 0.83 -16.68 -2.73
C MET A 59 0.72 -17.29 -1.33
N ASN A 60 1.65 -17.00 -0.41
CA ASN A 60 1.58 -17.46 0.98
C ASN A 60 0.34 -16.94 1.70
N ALA A 61 0.01 -15.67 1.48
CA ALA A 61 -1.12 -15.05 2.12
C ALA A 61 -2.46 -15.48 1.48
N LEU A 62 -2.48 -15.69 0.17
CA LEU A 62 -3.70 -16.06 -0.55
C LEU A 62 -4.00 -17.57 -0.47
N LEU A 63 -2.95 -18.39 -0.53
CA LEU A 63 -3.00 -19.84 -0.62
C LEU A 63 -1.91 -20.42 0.30
N PRO A 64 -2.15 -20.45 1.62
CA PRO A 64 -1.23 -21.05 2.57
C PRO A 64 -0.88 -22.49 2.17
N PRO A 65 0.36 -22.96 2.38
CA PRO A 65 0.76 -24.33 2.05
C PRO A 65 -0.15 -25.35 2.74
N THR A 66 -0.69 -26.28 1.96
CA THR A 66 -1.41 -27.44 2.49
C THR A 66 -1.06 -28.67 1.67
N SER A 67 -1.06 -29.85 2.30
CA SER A 67 -0.85 -31.13 1.61
C SER A 67 -2.07 -31.58 0.79
N ILE A 68 -3.22 -30.91 0.94
CA ILE A 68 -4.50 -31.27 0.30
C ILE A 68 -4.92 -30.27 -0.78
N SER A 69 -4.25 -29.13 -0.91
CA SER A 69 -4.65 -28.12 -1.88
C SER A 69 -4.46 -28.64 -3.30
N PRO A 70 -5.43 -28.35 -4.21
CA PRO A 70 -5.29 -28.70 -5.61
C PRO A 70 -4.12 -27.95 -6.23
N TRP A 71 -3.55 -28.53 -7.28
CA TRP A 71 -2.52 -27.86 -8.07
C TRP A 71 -3.07 -26.61 -8.73
N ARG A 72 -2.29 -25.53 -8.71
CA ARG A 72 -2.67 -24.25 -9.33
C ARG A 72 -1.57 -23.74 -10.24
N LEU A 73 -1.95 -22.99 -11.28
CA LEU A 73 -1.02 -22.33 -12.19
C LEU A 73 -0.88 -20.86 -11.80
N VAL A 74 0.35 -20.43 -11.57
CA VAL A 74 0.75 -19.04 -11.39
C VAL A 74 1.36 -18.55 -12.70
N VAL A 75 0.80 -17.47 -13.24
CA VAL A 75 1.28 -16.85 -14.49
C VAL A 75 1.94 -15.54 -14.15
N THR A 76 3.17 -15.34 -14.60
CA THR A 76 3.98 -14.15 -14.24
C THR A 76 4.64 -13.51 -15.45
N ASP A 77 4.83 -12.20 -15.38
CA ASP A 77 5.70 -11.48 -16.33
C ASP A 77 7.18 -11.57 -15.92
N ARG A 78 8.08 -11.16 -16.83
CA ARG A 78 9.53 -11.23 -16.74
C ARG A 78 10.15 -10.64 -15.49
N PHE A 79 9.51 -9.63 -14.88
CA PHE A 79 10.01 -9.02 -13.64
C PHE A 79 9.97 -9.99 -12.45
N TYR A 80 8.99 -10.90 -12.44
CA TYR A 80 8.70 -11.80 -11.34
C TYR A 80 9.28 -13.21 -11.54
N THR A 81 9.41 -13.66 -12.79
CA THR A 81 9.82 -15.02 -13.12
C THR A 81 11.30 -15.28 -12.84
N SER A 82 11.60 -16.37 -12.13
CA SER A 82 12.97 -16.88 -11.94
C SER A 82 12.99 -18.40 -11.74
N VAL A 83 14.16 -19.02 -11.92
CA VAL A 83 14.34 -20.46 -11.69
C VAL A 83 14.13 -20.83 -10.23
N LYS A 84 14.63 -19.98 -9.31
CA LYS A 84 14.38 -20.13 -7.87
C LYS A 84 12.88 -20.12 -7.57
N LEU A 85 12.14 -19.13 -8.08
CA LEU A 85 10.68 -19.05 -7.89
C LEU A 85 9.96 -20.29 -8.42
N ALA A 86 10.35 -20.80 -9.59
CA ALA A 86 9.72 -21.99 -10.17
C ALA A 86 9.86 -23.22 -9.26
N LEU A 87 11.02 -23.41 -8.64
CA LEU A 87 11.29 -24.52 -7.73
C LEU A 87 10.56 -24.37 -6.40
N GLU A 88 10.51 -23.16 -5.85
CA GLU A 88 9.77 -22.85 -4.61
C GLU A 88 8.27 -23.08 -4.78
N LEU A 89 7.69 -22.64 -5.91
CA LEU A 89 6.27 -22.86 -6.21
C LEU A 89 5.96 -24.34 -6.44
N LEU A 90 6.86 -25.09 -7.11
CA LEU A 90 6.69 -26.53 -7.29
C LEU A 90 6.59 -27.29 -5.97
N HIS A 91 7.44 -26.96 -4.99
CA HIS A 91 7.37 -27.53 -3.63
C HIS A 91 6.03 -27.24 -2.93
N ARG A 92 5.30 -26.23 -3.39
CA ARG A 92 4.02 -25.76 -2.84
C ARG A 92 2.82 -26.20 -3.66
N ARG A 93 2.99 -27.18 -4.54
CA ARG A 93 1.96 -27.65 -5.48
C ARG A 93 1.43 -26.54 -6.40
N MET A 94 2.31 -25.65 -6.84
CA MET A 94 2.00 -24.59 -7.78
C MET A 94 2.92 -24.66 -9.00
N TYR A 95 2.32 -24.66 -10.18
CA TYR A 95 3.03 -24.50 -11.44
C TYR A 95 3.29 -23.03 -11.71
N LEU A 96 4.41 -22.73 -12.37
CA LEU A 96 4.78 -21.40 -12.85
C LEU A 96 4.79 -21.42 -14.37
N THR A 97 4.32 -20.36 -15.00
CA THR A 97 4.62 -20.07 -16.40
C THR A 97 4.79 -18.57 -16.61
N GLY A 98 5.84 -18.18 -17.29
CA GLY A 98 6.14 -16.77 -17.48
C GLY A 98 7.24 -16.52 -18.49
N THR A 99 7.27 -15.30 -19.01
CA THR A 99 8.48 -14.78 -19.65
C THR A 99 9.57 -14.59 -18.59
N ILE A 100 10.84 -14.66 -18.97
CA ILE A 100 11.97 -14.53 -18.03
C ILE A 100 13.05 -13.64 -18.60
N GLN A 101 13.70 -12.85 -17.73
CA GLN A 101 14.90 -12.11 -18.10
C GLN A 101 16.08 -13.10 -18.21
N THR A 102 16.81 -13.06 -19.32
CA THR A 102 17.83 -14.07 -19.66
C THR A 102 19.07 -14.03 -18.78
N ASP A 103 19.28 -12.94 -18.05
CA ASP A 103 20.36 -12.73 -17.07
C ASP A 103 20.05 -13.34 -15.69
N ARG A 104 18.85 -13.90 -15.49
CA ARG A 104 18.47 -14.54 -14.22
C ARG A 104 19.33 -15.77 -13.95
N SER A 105 19.81 -15.86 -12.71
CA SER A 105 20.60 -16.99 -12.25
C SER A 105 19.87 -18.32 -12.45
N GLY A 106 20.60 -19.32 -12.93
CA GLY A 106 20.10 -20.67 -13.21
C GLY A 106 19.35 -20.83 -14.53
N PHE A 107 19.14 -19.77 -15.32
CA PHE A 107 18.52 -19.89 -16.64
C PHE A 107 19.45 -20.57 -17.66
N ALA A 108 18.87 -21.37 -18.57
CA ALA A 108 19.59 -22.13 -19.59
C ALA A 108 20.22 -21.18 -20.63
N LYS A 109 21.55 -21.02 -20.57
CA LYS A 109 22.27 -20.07 -21.42
C LYS A 109 22.34 -20.53 -22.88
N GLU A 110 22.35 -21.83 -23.09
CA GLU A 110 22.43 -22.52 -24.39
C GLU A 110 21.24 -22.22 -25.32
N ILE A 111 20.07 -21.85 -24.77
CA ILE A 111 18.90 -21.49 -25.57
C ILE A 111 18.75 -19.98 -25.80
N ILE A 112 19.59 -19.15 -25.15
CA ILE A 112 19.55 -17.70 -25.32
C ILE A 112 19.84 -17.38 -26.78
N THR A 113 18.99 -16.54 -27.37
CA THR A 113 19.02 -16.21 -28.78
C THR A 113 18.82 -14.71 -28.90
N THR A 114 19.66 -14.06 -29.69
CA THR A 114 19.56 -12.63 -29.98
C THR A 114 18.93 -12.43 -31.36
N LYS A 115 18.27 -11.28 -31.53
CA LYS A 115 17.70 -10.89 -32.81
C LYS A 115 18.83 -10.57 -33.79
N LYS A 116 18.94 -11.31 -34.89
CA LYS A 116 19.95 -11.07 -35.93
C LYS A 116 19.28 -10.96 -37.31
N TYR A 117 19.90 -10.20 -38.20
CA TYR A 117 19.48 -10.07 -39.58
C TYR A 117 20.61 -10.52 -40.50
N LYS A 118 20.27 -11.18 -41.60
CA LYS A 118 21.19 -11.54 -42.68
C LYS A 118 20.64 -10.98 -43.99
N THR A 119 21.52 -10.41 -44.81
CA THR A 119 21.13 -9.95 -46.15
C THR A 119 21.22 -11.14 -47.12
N VAL A 120 20.12 -11.43 -47.81
CA VAL A 120 20.02 -12.46 -48.86
C VAL A 120 19.30 -11.82 -50.04
N ASN A 121 19.90 -11.85 -51.23
CA ASN A 121 19.34 -11.25 -52.45
C ASN A 121 18.89 -9.78 -52.26
N ARG A 122 19.76 -8.96 -51.64
CA ARG A 122 19.49 -7.55 -51.27
C ARG A 122 18.30 -7.34 -50.31
N LYS A 123 17.71 -8.41 -49.76
CA LYS A 123 16.63 -8.34 -48.76
C LYS A 123 17.16 -8.73 -47.38
N LYS A 124 16.78 -7.97 -46.34
CA LYS A 124 17.11 -8.31 -44.95
C LYS A 124 16.15 -9.40 -44.45
N VAL A 125 16.70 -10.56 -44.11
CA VAL A 125 15.97 -11.71 -43.57
C VAL A 125 16.32 -11.86 -42.08
N LEU A 126 15.30 -12.13 -41.26
CA LEU A 126 15.46 -12.36 -39.82
C LEU A 126 16.02 -13.76 -39.55
N ILE A 127 17.04 -13.87 -38.70
CA ILE A 127 17.61 -15.13 -38.24
C ILE A 127 17.67 -15.16 -36.70
N PRO A 128 17.16 -16.23 -36.06
CA PRO A 128 16.40 -17.34 -36.66
C PRO A 128 15.01 -16.89 -37.18
N PRO A 129 14.38 -17.63 -38.12
CA PRO A 129 13.05 -17.28 -38.63
C PRO A 129 11.98 -17.31 -37.53
N GLN A 130 10.90 -16.57 -37.74
CA GLN A 130 9.75 -16.59 -36.85
C GLN A 130 9.18 -18.02 -36.73
N GLY A 131 8.84 -18.43 -35.52
CA GLY A 131 8.43 -19.79 -35.19
C GLY A 131 9.57 -20.71 -34.76
N THR A 132 10.84 -20.30 -34.85
CA THR A 132 11.95 -21.10 -34.32
C THR A 132 11.79 -21.36 -32.82
N ILE A 133 11.95 -22.61 -32.40
CA ILE A 133 11.82 -23.06 -31.01
C ILE A 133 13.16 -23.64 -30.54
N LYS A 134 13.61 -23.27 -29.34
CA LYS A 134 14.64 -23.99 -28.59
C LYS A 134 14.10 -24.33 -27.21
N LEU A 135 14.32 -25.56 -26.75
CA LEU A 135 13.91 -26.02 -25.43
C LEU A 135 15.12 -26.54 -24.67
N ALA A 136 15.16 -26.27 -23.37
CA ALA A 136 16.08 -26.87 -22.44
C ALA A 136 15.29 -27.37 -21.22
N GLN A 137 15.58 -28.61 -20.80
CA GLN A 137 14.96 -29.23 -19.64
C GLN A 137 15.95 -29.24 -18.48
N ASN A 138 15.46 -28.93 -17.28
CA ASN A 138 16.28 -29.05 -16.09
C ASN A 138 16.56 -30.54 -15.79
N LYS A 139 17.83 -30.90 -15.63
CA LYS A 139 18.28 -32.28 -15.41
C LYS A 139 17.76 -32.90 -14.11
N LYS A 140 17.66 -32.09 -13.03
CA LYS A 140 17.22 -32.56 -11.70
C LYS A 140 15.72 -32.46 -11.53
N PHE A 141 15.09 -31.46 -12.16
CA PHE A 141 13.65 -31.22 -12.07
C PHE A 141 13.04 -31.25 -13.48
N PRO A 142 12.75 -32.45 -14.03
CA PRO A 142 12.24 -32.61 -15.39
C PRO A 142 10.95 -31.84 -15.70
N GLN A 143 10.21 -31.37 -14.69
CA GLN A 143 9.02 -30.52 -14.86
C GLN A 143 9.38 -29.09 -15.27
N VAL A 144 10.58 -28.60 -14.94
CA VAL A 144 11.05 -27.26 -15.26
C VAL A 144 11.64 -27.25 -16.67
N THR A 145 11.07 -26.39 -17.51
CA THR A 145 11.47 -26.21 -18.91
C THR A 145 11.76 -24.75 -19.16
N ALA A 146 12.92 -24.48 -19.74
CA ALA A 146 13.25 -23.20 -20.34
C ALA A 146 12.95 -23.28 -21.84
N ALA A 147 12.36 -22.22 -22.39
CA ALA A 147 12.01 -22.15 -23.81
C ALA A 147 12.46 -20.81 -24.39
N MET A 148 12.91 -20.85 -25.64
CA MET A 148 13.06 -19.70 -26.50
C MET A 148 12.15 -19.90 -27.69
N TRP A 149 11.28 -18.94 -27.95
CA TRP A 149 10.41 -18.91 -29.11
C TRP A 149 10.63 -17.62 -29.90
N MET A 150 10.89 -17.73 -31.19
CA MET A 150 11.07 -16.58 -32.07
C MET A 150 9.71 -16.06 -32.54
N ASP A 151 9.23 -14.95 -31.95
CA ASP A 151 8.19 -14.13 -32.58
C ASP A 151 8.86 -13.11 -33.53
N ARG A 152 8.41 -11.85 -33.57
CA ARG A 152 9.17 -10.74 -34.18
C ARG A 152 10.51 -10.49 -33.48
N ASN A 153 10.57 -10.81 -32.20
CA ASN A 153 11.75 -10.76 -31.35
C ASN A 153 11.82 -12.09 -30.57
N PRO A 154 13.02 -12.54 -30.15
CA PRO A 154 13.14 -13.71 -29.29
C PRO A 154 12.39 -13.50 -27.97
N VAL A 155 11.56 -14.48 -27.61
CA VAL A 155 10.83 -14.54 -26.35
C VAL A 155 11.38 -15.70 -25.53
N HIS A 156 11.96 -15.37 -24.36
CA HIS A 156 12.46 -16.36 -23.41
C HIS A 156 11.44 -16.60 -22.32
N MET A 157 11.20 -17.88 -22.02
CA MET A 157 10.19 -18.31 -21.08
C MET A 157 10.72 -19.39 -20.15
N LEU A 158 10.10 -19.45 -18.98
CA LEU A 158 10.31 -20.50 -18.00
C LEU A 158 8.95 -21.04 -17.56
N THR A 159 8.82 -22.36 -17.49
CA THR A 159 7.62 -23.01 -16.98
C THR A 159 7.96 -24.23 -16.13
N SER A 160 7.19 -24.46 -15.08
CA SER A 160 7.11 -25.74 -14.40
C SER A 160 5.78 -26.41 -14.76
N GLY A 161 5.82 -27.53 -15.49
CA GLY A 161 4.62 -28.28 -15.91
C GLY A 161 3.99 -27.87 -17.24
N GLY A 162 4.54 -26.88 -17.95
CA GLY A 162 4.08 -26.52 -19.30
C GLY A 162 4.42 -27.59 -20.35
N SER A 163 3.50 -27.84 -21.28
CA SER A 163 3.69 -28.80 -22.37
C SER A 163 4.72 -28.29 -23.38
N ARG A 164 5.59 -29.21 -23.81
CA ARG A 164 6.65 -29.01 -24.81
C ARG A 164 6.21 -29.35 -26.22
N LYS A 165 5.01 -29.93 -26.37
CA LYS A 165 4.49 -30.31 -27.68
C LYS A 165 4.43 -29.09 -28.57
N GLU A 166 4.79 -29.29 -29.82
CA GLU A 166 4.68 -28.27 -30.84
C GLU A 166 3.20 -28.09 -31.20
N GLY A 167 2.77 -26.83 -31.21
CA GLY A 167 1.46 -26.41 -31.68
C GLY A 167 1.63 -25.16 -32.53
N THR A 168 0.53 -24.42 -32.68
CA THR A 168 0.52 -23.21 -33.51
C THR A 168 -0.08 -22.02 -32.77
N VAL A 169 0.45 -20.84 -33.08
CA VAL A 169 -0.13 -19.55 -32.69
C VAL A 169 -0.36 -18.70 -33.93
N MET A 170 -1.50 -18.03 -33.98
CA MET A 170 -1.80 -17.11 -35.07
C MET A 170 -1.01 -15.82 -34.88
N ARG A 171 -0.25 -15.42 -35.89
CA ARG A 171 0.58 -14.20 -35.87
C ARG A 171 0.49 -13.46 -37.19
N ARG A 172 0.63 -12.14 -37.09
CA ARG A 172 0.65 -11.26 -38.26
C ARG A 172 2.05 -11.18 -38.83
N VAL A 173 2.28 -11.88 -39.94
CA VAL A 173 3.55 -11.98 -40.66
C VAL A 173 3.38 -11.25 -42.00
N ASN A 174 4.15 -10.19 -42.22
CA ASN A 174 4.05 -9.34 -43.43
C ASN A 174 2.62 -8.84 -43.73
N GLY A 175 1.86 -8.46 -42.69
CA GLY A 175 0.49 -7.93 -42.83
C GLY A 175 -0.61 -8.98 -42.79
N GLU A 176 -0.30 -10.25 -43.08
CA GLU A 176 -1.24 -11.36 -43.12
C GLU A 176 -1.22 -12.20 -41.85
N MET A 177 -2.38 -12.73 -41.44
CA MET A 177 -2.47 -13.66 -40.32
C MET A 177 -2.07 -15.07 -40.76
N LYS A 178 -0.97 -15.58 -40.22
CA LYS A 178 -0.41 -16.90 -40.53
C LYS A 178 -0.27 -17.76 -39.26
N PRO A 179 -0.47 -19.07 -39.35
CA PRO A 179 -0.11 -19.99 -38.28
C PRO A 179 1.41 -20.06 -38.18
N VAL A 180 1.95 -19.82 -36.99
CA VAL A 180 3.38 -19.91 -36.69
C VAL A 180 3.60 -21.02 -35.67
N PRO A 181 4.59 -21.91 -35.86
CA PRO A 181 4.94 -22.91 -34.88
C PRO A 181 5.29 -22.30 -33.53
N ALA A 182 4.75 -22.88 -32.45
CA ALA A 182 5.06 -22.47 -31.08
C ALA A 182 4.80 -23.64 -30.13
N PRO A 183 5.59 -23.79 -29.05
CA PRO A 183 5.32 -24.81 -28.06
C PRO A 183 4.01 -24.49 -27.32
N GLU A 184 3.28 -25.52 -26.90
CA GLU A 184 2.01 -25.36 -26.18
C GLU A 184 2.13 -24.47 -24.92
N LEU A 185 3.27 -24.48 -24.23
CA LEU A 185 3.55 -23.57 -23.11
C LEU A 185 3.43 -22.08 -23.49
N VAL A 186 3.81 -21.69 -24.71
CA VAL A 186 3.66 -20.31 -25.21
C VAL A 186 2.17 -20.00 -25.39
N ARG A 187 1.41 -20.97 -25.91
CA ARG A 187 -0.05 -20.86 -26.09
C ARG A 187 -0.76 -20.68 -24.75
N HIS A 188 -0.39 -21.48 -23.74
CA HIS A 188 -0.94 -21.39 -22.39
C HIS A 188 -0.62 -20.05 -21.73
N TYR A 189 0.61 -19.57 -21.87
CA TYR A 189 0.98 -18.25 -21.35
C TYR A 189 0.13 -17.13 -21.96
N HIS A 190 0.02 -17.06 -23.29
CA HIS A 190 -0.81 -16.06 -23.96
C HIS A 190 -2.29 -16.12 -23.55
N ARG A 191 -2.81 -17.32 -23.28
CA ARG A 191 -4.20 -17.50 -22.84
C ARG A 191 -4.47 -16.90 -21.46
N TRP A 192 -3.48 -16.89 -20.56
CA TRP A 192 -3.71 -16.63 -19.13
C TRP A 192 -2.97 -15.41 -18.56
N MET A 193 -2.00 -14.83 -19.27
CA MET A 193 -1.18 -13.70 -18.75
C MET A 193 -1.96 -12.40 -18.50
N GLY A 194 -3.11 -12.20 -19.16
CA GLY A 194 -3.79 -10.89 -19.19
C GLY A 194 -4.69 -10.56 -18.00
N GLY A 195 -4.83 -11.43 -16.99
CA GLY A 195 -5.81 -11.24 -15.92
C GLY A 195 -5.66 -9.92 -15.15
N VAL A 196 -4.41 -9.51 -14.86
CA VAL A 196 -4.12 -8.22 -14.17
C VAL A 196 -4.36 -7.04 -15.11
N ASP A 197 -3.91 -7.15 -16.36
CA ASP A 197 -4.06 -6.07 -17.36
C ASP A 197 -5.54 -5.79 -17.67
N VAL A 198 -6.37 -6.82 -17.76
CA VAL A 198 -7.82 -6.66 -17.94
C VAL A 198 -8.46 -5.98 -16.74
N ASN A 199 -8.04 -6.32 -15.50
CA ASN A 199 -8.53 -5.64 -14.30
C ASN A 199 -8.14 -4.15 -14.32
N ASP A 200 -6.88 -3.84 -14.62
CA ASP A 200 -6.40 -2.46 -14.66
C ASP A 200 -7.03 -1.68 -15.81
N GLN A 201 -7.30 -2.31 -16.96
CA GLN A 201 -8.03 -1.71 -18.08
C GLN A 201 -9.47 -1.37 -17.69
N LEU A 202 -10.20 -2.27 -17.03
CA LEU A 202 -11.55 -1.97 -16.53
C LEU A 202 -11.53 -0.82 -15.53
N ARG A 203 -10.51 -0.80 -14.67
CA ARG A 203 -10.32 0.22 -13.64
C ARG A 203 -10.00 1.60 -14.21
N MET A 204 -9.12 1.68 -15.20
CA MET A 204 -8.62 2.93 -15.80
C MET A 204 -9.51 3.48 -16.93
N GLN A 205 -10.68 2.87 -17.17
CA GLN A 205 -11.69 3.40 -18.10
C GLN A 205 -12.32 4.70 -17.60
N ARG A 206 -13.35 5.18 -18.31
CA ARG A 206 -14.05 6.46 -18.04
C ARG A 206 -14.63 6.62 -16.62
N TYR A 207 -14.67 5.55 -15.82
CA TYR A 207 -15.28 5.53 -14.49
C TYR A 207 -14.26 5.50 -13.33
N SER A 208 -12.97 5.73 -13.60
CA SER A 208 -11.97 5.78 -12.53
C SER A 208 -12.16 7.01 -11.65
N VAL A 209 -12.53 6.79 -10.39
CA VAL A 209 -12.63 7.85 -9.37
C VAL A 209 -11.24 8.39 -9.06
N GLN A 210 -10.21 7.53 -9.05
CA GLN A 210 -8.83 7.94 -8.83
C GLN A 210 -8.35 8.99 -9.85
N LEU A 211 -8.73 8.84 -11.13
CA LEU A 211 -8.35 9.77 -12.19
C LEU A 211 -9.18 11.05 -12.19
N SER A 212 -10.45 10.97 -11.78
CA SER A 212 -11.35 12.13 -11.68
C SER A 212 -10.93 13.13 -10.59
N TYR A 213 -10.33 12.66 -9.49
CA TYR A 213 -9.94 13.54 -8.37
C TYR A 213 -8.43 13.66 -8.20
N LYS A 214 -7.89 14.86 -8.44
CA LYS A 214 -6.49 15.20 -8.13
C LYS A 214 -6.35 15.59 -6.66
N THR A 215 -5.53 14.86 -5.92
CA THR A 215 -5.23 15.17 -4.52
C THR A 215 -3.73 15.25 -4.25
N ARG A 216 -3.33 16.24 -3.43
CA ARG A 216 -1.93 16.40 -3.00
C ARG A 216 -1.50 15.32 -2.00
N LYS A 217 -2.45 14.70 -1.29
CA LYS A 217 -2.17 13.74 -0.21
C LYS A 217 -2.18 12.30 -0.75
N TYR A 218 -1.02 11.63 -0.70
CA TYR A 218 -0.84 10.31 -1.33
C TYR A 218 -1.82 9.23 -0.85
N TYR A 219 -2.19 9.23 0.43
CA TYR A 219 -3.07 8.22 1.02
C TYR A 219 -4.52 8.36 0.49
N LYS A 220 -4.95 9.58 0.12
CA LYS A 220 -6.25 9.79 -0.52
C LYS A 220 -6.25 9.17 -1.92
N THR A 221 -5.20 9.40 -2.71
CA THR A 221 -5.05 8.75 -4.02
C THR A 221 -5.02 7.22 -3.90
N LEU A 222 -4.36 6.70 -2.87
CA LEU A 222 -4.30 5.26 -2.60
C LEU A 222 -5.69 4.70 -2.25
N PHE A 223 -6.45 5.38 -1.40
CA PHE A 223 -7.82 5.00 -1.07
C PHE A 223 -8.71 4.97 -2.32
N LEU A 224 -8.66 6.01 -3.16
CA LEU A 224 -9.45 6.06 -4.40
C LEU A 224 -9.08 4.91 -5.36
N ARG A 225 -7.80 4.52 -5.42
CA ARG A 225 -7.39 3.33 -6.17
C ARG A 225 -8.03 2.05 -5.63
N LEU A 226 -8.07 1.88 -4.30
CA LEU A 226 -8.70 0.71 -3.68
C LEU A 226 -10.21 0.69 -3.93
N LEU A 227 -10.85 1.87 -3.92
CA LEU A 227 -12.25 2.02 -4.27
C LEU A 227 -12.51 1.61 -5.74
N ASP A 228 -11.71 2.09 -6.67
CA ASP A 228 -11.82 1.71 -8.09
C ASP A 228 -11.70 0.18 -8.28
N VAL A 229 -10.72 -0.47 -7.61
CA VAL A 229 -10.58 -1.94 -7.64
C VAL A 229 -11.81 -2.63 -7.08
N THR A 230 -12.39 -2.09 -6.00
CA THR A 230 -13.58 -2.65 -5.36
C THR A 230 -14.77 -2.61 -6.31
N PHE A 231 -14.98 -1.49 -7.01
CA PHE A 231 -16.04 -1.38 -8.01
C PHE A 231 -15.85 -2.33 -9.19
N VAL A 232 -14.61 -2.46 -9.71
CA VAL A 232 -14.31 -3.44 -10.76
C VAL A 232 -14.57 -4.87 -10.30
N ASN A 233 -14.18 -5.22 -9.07
CA ASN A 233 -14.46 -6.54 -8.50
C ASN A 233 -15.97 -6.78 -8.34
N ALA A 234 -16.73 -5.80 -7.88
CA ALA A 234 -18.19 -5.88 -7.77
C ALA A 234 -18.83 -6.09 -9.16
N TYR A 235 -18.39 -5.34 -10.16
CA TYR A 235 -18.83 -5.53 -11.56
C TYR A 235 -18.53 -6.94 -12.07
N ILE A 236 -17.34 -7.49 -11.79
CA ILE A 236 -16.97 -8.86 -12.21
C ILE A 236 -17.91 -9.90 -11.57
N VAL A 237 -18.20 -9.76 -10.28
CA VAL A 237 -19.12 -10.65 -9.54
C VAL A 237 -20.54 -10.54 -10.08
N TYR A 238 -21.05 -9.31 -10.23
CA TYR A 238 -22.39 -9.04 -10.77
C TYR A 238 -22.55 -9.61 -12.19
N ARG A 239 -21.55 -9.40 -13.04
CA ARG A 239 -21.51 -9.96 -14.40
C ARG A 239 -21.49 -11.49 -14.39
N HIS A 240 -20.79 -12.11 -13.45
CA HIS A 240 -20.79 -13.57 -13.30
C HIS A 240 -22.17 -14.09 -12.91
N HIS A 241 -22.78 -13.47 -11.88
CA HIS A 241 -24.12 -13.81 -11.39
C HIS A 241 -25.21 -13.67 -12.47
N ARG A 242 -25.15 -12.63 -13.31
CA ARG A 242 -26.12 -12.48 -14.40
C ARG A 242 -25.97 -13.53 -15.50
N LYS A 243 -24.72 -13.89 -15.82
CA LYS A 243 -24.45 -14.96 -16.80
C LYS A 243 -24.95 -16.32 -16.33
N THR A 244 -24.82 -16.64 -15.04
CA THR A 244 -25.33 -17.90 -14.49
C THR A 244 -26.86 -17.95 -14.44
N ASN A 245 -27.51 -16.80 -14.24
CA ASN A 245 -28.97 -16.69 -14.18
C ASN A 245 -29.63 -16.26 -15.51
N VAL A 246 -28.99 -16.56 -16.65
CA VAL A 246 -29.50 -16.38 -18.03
C VAL A 246 -29.99 -14.94 -18.35
N LYS A 247 -29.49 -13.93 -17.64
CA LYS A 247 -29.68 -12.52 -18.01
C LYS A 247 -28.44 -12.03 -18.76
N SER A 248 -28.64 -11.32 -19.88
CA SER A 248 -27.52 -10.67 -20.56
C SER A 248 -26.78 -9.77 -19.57
N PRO A 249 -25.45 -9.91 -19.42
CA PRO A 249 -24.69 -9.05 -18.52
C PRO A 249 -24.76 -7.60 -19.00
N PRO A 250 -24.91 -6.61 -18.09
CA PRO A 250 -24.99 -5.23 -18.50
C PRO A 250 -23.67 -4.79 -19.14
N LYS A 251 -23.77 -3.73 -19.94
CA LYS A 251 -22.58 -2.97 -20.34
C LYS A 251 -21.95 -2.33 -19.09
N HIS A 252 -20.65 -2.05 -19.18
CA HIS A 252 -19.88 -1.51 -18.04
C HIS A 252 -20.52 -0.24 -17.46
N PHE A 253 -20.95 0.69 -18.31
CA PHE A 253 -21.57 1.95 -17.87
C PHE A 253 -22.88 1.74 -17.10
N ALA A 254 -23.75 0.85 -17.57
CA ALA A 254 -25.07 0.64 -16.98
C ALA A 254 -24.97 0.07 -15.56
N PHE A 255 -23.96 -0.77 -15.30
CA PHE A 255 -23.66 -1.22 -13.94
C PHE A 255 -23.25 -0.07 -13.03
N PHE A 256 -22.41 0.86 -13.52
CA PHE A 256 -21.93 1.99 -12.73
C PHE A 256 -23.03 3.03 -12.49
N GLU A 257 -23.91 3.25 -13.45
CA GLU A 257 -25.09 4.10 -13.32
C GLU A 257 -26.02 3.57 -12.21
N GLU A 258 -26.41 2.29 -12.29
CA GLU A 258 -27.23 1.63 -11.26
C GLU A 258 -26.55 1.65 -9.89
N LEU A 259 -25.24 1.41 -9.82
CA LEU A 259 -24.48 1.47 -8.57
C LEU A 259 -24.46 2.89 -7.99
N MET A 260 -24.31 3.92 -8.82
CA MET A 260 -24.31 5.31 -8.35
C MET A 260 -25.68 5.72 -7.81
N GLU A 261 -26.76 5.36 -8.51
CA GLU A 261 -28.13 5.59 -8.04
C GLU A 261 -28.38 4.92 -6.68
N GLN A 262 -27.98 3.66 -6.54
CA GLN A 262 -28.12 2.92 -5.28
C GLN A 262 -27.33 3.55 -4.13
N LEU A 263 -26.11 4.03 -4.39
CA LEU A 263 -25.29 4.69 -3.37
C LEU A 263 -25.84 6.07 -2.98
N LEU A 264 -26.46 6.80 -3.91
CA LEU A 264 -27.09 8.09 -3.64
C LEU A 264 -28.43 7.95 -2.91
N ALA A 265 -29.14 6.84 -3.10
CA ALA A 265 -30.36 6.52 -2.38
C ALA A 265 -30.13 6.17 -0.90
N VAL A 266 -28.88 6.01 -0.46
CA VAL A 266 -28.53 5.89 0.96
C VAL A 266 -28.48 7.29 1.57
N ASP A 267 -29.61 7.79 2.06
CA ASP A 267 -29.75 9.16 2.58
C ASP A 267 -30.20 9.23 4.06
N SER A 268 -30.67 8.12 4.64
CA SER A 268 -31.12 8.08 6.03
C SER A 268 -29.97 7.89 7.02
N VAL A 269 -30.07 8.59 8.16
CA VAL A 269 -29.09 8.51 9.27
C VAL A 269 -29.05 7.09 9.83
N GLU A 270 -30.19 6.42 9.86
CA GLU A 270 -30.36 5.03 10.27
C GLU A 270 -29.57 4.08 9.36
N ALA A 271 -29.69 4.22 8.03
CA ALA A 271 -28.92 3.39 7.09
C ALA A 271 -27.41 3.60 7.23
N PHE A 272 -26.95 4.84 7.46
CA PHE A 272 -25.53 5.09 7.75
C PHE A 272 -25.08 4.45 9.05
N ALA A 273 -25.89 4.50 10.11
CA ALA A 273 -25.59 3.87 11.40
C ALA A 273 -25.51 2.34 11.27
N GLU A 274 -26.44 1.71 10.55
CA GLU A 274 -26.42 0.27 10.25
C GLU A 274 -25.16 -0.15 9.48
N ILE A 275 -24.76 0.63 8.47
CA ILE A 275 -23.53 0.38 7.70
C ILE A 275 -22.30 0.50 8.61
N GLU A 276 -22.24 1.52 9.47
CA GLU A 276 -21.13 1.71 10.41
C GLU A 276 -21.04 0.53 11.40
N GLU A 277 -22.15 0.09 11.97
CA GLU A 277 -22.21 -1.07 12.87
C GLU A 277 -21.74 -2.36 12.17
N ALA A 278 -22.28 -2.63 10.98
CA ALA A 278 -21.95 -3.84 10.21
C ALA A 278 -20.47 -3.88 9.77
N THR A 279 -19.88 -2.74 9.44
CA THR A 279 -18.47 -2.63 9.03
C THR A 279 -17.52 -2.76 10.23
N CYS A 280 -17.83 -2.16 11.38
CA CYS A 280 -17.08 -2.35 12.62
C CYS A 280 -17.09 -3.80 13.13
N ALA A 281 -18.17 -4.54 12.91
CA ALA A 281 -18.27 -5.95 13.29
C ALA A 281 -17.39 -6.87 12.42
N ARG A 282 -17.32 -6.63 11.09
CA ARG A 282 -16.60 -7.50 10.14
C ARG A 282 -15.07 -7.34 10.16
N GLU A 283 -14.54 -6.17 10.48
CA GLU A 283 -13.08 -5.95 10.63
C GLU A 283 -12.45 -6.72 11.81
N ARG A 284 -13.26 -7.36 12.67
CA ARG A 284 -12.77 -8.29 13.71
C ARG A 284 -12.14 -9.58 13.14
N THR A 285 -12.33 -9.88 11.85
CA THR A 285 -11.85 -11.13 11.22
C THR A 285 -10.58 -10.98 10.36
N ALA A 286 -10.07 -9.76 10.14
CA ALA A 286 -8.79 -9.58 9.45
C ALA A 286 -7.65 -9.44 10.48
N PRO A 287 -6.78 -10.46 10.65
CA PRO A 287 -5.64 -10.33 11.55
C PRO A 287 -4.64 -9.33 10.95
N SER A 288 -4.63 -8.11 11.51
CA SER A 288 -3.48 -7.23 11.36
C SER A 288 -2.26 -7.92 12.01
N PRO A 289 -1.07 -7.94 11.37
CA PRO A 289 0.12 -8.63 11.89
C PRO A 289 0.52 -8.24 13.32
N ALA A 290 0.08 -7.07 13.79
CA ALA A 290 0.28 -6.63 15.16
C ALA A 290 -0.48 -7.47 16.21
N ARG A 291 -1.54 -8.20 15.83
CA ARG A 291 -2.43 -8.91 16.76
C ARG A 291 -2.06 -10.38 17.01
N ALA A 292 -1.21 -11.00 16.18
CA ALA A 292 -0.86 -12.42 16.35
C ALA A 292 -0.11 -12.72 17.66
N ARG A 293 0.50 -11.70 18.29
CA ARG A 293 1.25 -11.87 19.54
C ARG A 293 0.37 -11.77 20.80
N ALA A 294 -0.84 -11.22 20.69
CA ALA A 294 -1.74 -11.02 21.83
C ALA A 294 -2.76 -12.16 22.02
N SER A 295 -3.03 -12.97 20.99
CA SER A 295 -4.12 -13.96 21.02
C SER A 295 -3.73 -15.33 21.61
N ARG A 296 -2.52 -15.49 22.19
CA ARG A 296 -2.09 -16.76 22.81
C ARG A 296 -2.39 -16.89 24.30
N GLN A 297 -3.12 -15.95 24.91
CA GLN A 297 -3.38 -15.99 26.37
C GLN A 297 -4.85 -15.85 26.79
N ALA A 298 -5.81 -15.83 25.86
CA ALA A 298 -7.21 -15.72 26.24
C ALA A 298 -7.90 -17.10 26.22
N GLY A 299 -7.85 -17.76 27.38
CA GLY A 299 -8.65 -18.95 27.65
C GLY A 299 -8.69 -19.26 29.14
N ASN A 300 -9.50 -18.53 29.93
CA ASN A 300 -10.58 -19.11 30.75
C ASN A 300 -11.38 -18.02 31.48
N ARG A 301 -12.59 -18.39 31.90
CA ARG A 301 -13.68 -17.57 32.46
C ARG A 301 -13.48 -17.14 33.93
N GLY A 302 -14.14 -16.04 34.31
CA GLY A 302 -14.71 -15.83 35.65
C GLY A 302 -13.93 -14.90 36.60
N ASP A 303 -14.60 -13.83 37.02
CA ASP A 303 -14.34 -12.91 38.14
C ASP A 303 -13.08 -12.02 38.20
N ASP A 304 -13.34 -10.80 38.66
CA ASP A 304 -12.47 -9.63 38.86
C ASP A 304 -11.57 -9.22 37.68
N VAL A 305 -11.96 -8.13 37.00
CA VAL A 305 -11.14 -7.50 35.97
C VAL A 305 -9.98 -6.75 36.65
N VAL A 306 -8.94 -7.52 36.99
CA VAL A 306 -7.61 -7.01 37.33
C VAL A 306 -7.04 -6.34 36.09
N VAL A 307 -6.69 -5.06 36.20
CA VAL A 307 -5.89 -4.37 35.17
C VAL A 307 -4.60 -5.17 35.01
N ASP A 308 -4.31 -5.67 33.79
CA ASP A 308 -3.08 -6.45 33.45
C ASP A 308 -1.89 -5.99 34.31
N GLU A 309 -1.28 -6.91 35.07
CA GLU A 309 -0.23 -6.64 36.09
C GLU A 309 0.96 -5.83 35.54
N ARG A 310 1.07 -5.72 34.21
CA ARG A 310 2.07 -4.91 33.52
C ARG A 310 1.82 -3.40 33.61
N HIS A 311 0.60 -2.94 33.82
CA HIS A 311 0.28 -1.51 33.87
C HIS A 311 0.21 -1.01 35.30
N ARG A 312 1.07 -0.04 35.65
CA ARG A 312 1.05 0.63 36.95
C ARG A 312 1.22 2.14 36.84
N LEU A 313 0.78 2.84 37.88
CA LEU A 313 1.07 4.27 38.04
C LEU A 313 2.43 4.45 38.71
N GLU A 314 3.28 5.24 38.08
CA GLU A 314 4.55 5.69 38.65
C GLU A 314 4.56 7.21 38.81
N GLU A 315 5.24 7.70 39.85
CA GLU A 315 5.46 9.13 40.01
C GLU A 315 6.49 9.65 39.01
N SER A 316 6.17 10.79 38.38
CA SER A 316 7.10 11.46 37.49
C SER A 316 8.30 12.02 38.26
N PRO A 317 9.54 11.77 37.81
CA PRO A 317 10.75 12.33 38.40
C PRO A 317 10.96 13.82 38.07
N ASP A 318 10.10 14.42 37.23
CA ASP A 318 10.26 15.81 36.79
C ASP A 318 9.96 16.79 37.95
N THR A 319 10.90 17.68 38.26
CA THR A 319 10.76 18.75 39.26
C THR A 319 10.83 20.14 38.63
N ILE A 320 10.31 21.14 39.34
CA ILE A 320 10.36 22.56 39.01
C ILE A 320 10.90 23.29 40.25
N GLU A 321 11.93 24.12 40.07
CA GLU A 321 12.42 25.03 41.10
C GLU A 321 11.53 26.28 41.14
N GLY A 322 11.03 26.62 42.33
CA GLY A 322 10.34 27.87 42.60
C GLY A 322 10.93 28.57 43.83
N GLU A 323 10.44 29.77 44.13
CA GLU A 323 10.92 30.62 45.25
C GLU A 323 10.81 29.95 46.64
N GLN A 324 10.02 28.88 46.77
CA GLN A 324 9.82 28.10 48.00
C GLN A 324 10.48 26.70 47.94
N GLY A 325 11.42 26.48 47.03
CA GLY A 325 12.15 25.20 46.86
C GLY A 325 11.68 24.34 45.68
N VAL A 326 12.20 23.10 45.62
CA VAL A 326 11.98 22.15 44.52
C VAL A 326 10.61 21.48 44.65
N LYS A 327 9.68 21.75 43.73
CA LYS A 327 8.33 21.15 43.68
C LYS A 327 8.22 20.13 42.55
N LYS A 328 7.49 19.03 42.75
CA LYS A 328 7.24 18.02 41.69
C LYS A 328 6.35 18.61 40.60
N ARG A 329 6.71 18.36 39.34
CA ARG A 329 5.98 18.85 38.17
C ARG A 329 4.69 18.07 37.96
N GLN A 330 3.56 18.75 38.02
CA GLN A 330 2.26 18.16 37.72
C GLN A 330 1.87 18.38 36.25
N GLN A 331 1.21 17.41 35.65
CA GLN A 331 0.72 17.45 34.26
C GLN A 331 -0.77 17.18 34.20
N SER A 332 -1.44 17.66 33.15
CA SER A 332 -2.89 17.44 32.99
C SER A 332 -3.19 15.95 32.80
N CYS A 333 -4.13 15.41 33.58
CA CYS A 333 -4.61 14.04 33.39
C CYS A 333 -5.30 13.91 32.02
N LYS A 334 -4.93 12.88 31.25
CA LYS A 334 -5.43 12.69 29.88
C LYS A 334 -6.94 12.44 29.82
N VAL A 335 -7.44 11.58 30.70
CA VAL A 335 -8.87 11.25 30.82
C VAL A 335 -9.67 12.47 31.26
N CYS A 336 -9.17 13.23 32.25
CA CYS A 336 -9.81 14.49 32.68
C CYS A 336 -9.81 15.57 31.60
N ALA A 337 -8.74 15.66 30.82
CA ALA A 337 -8.66 16.59 29.71
C ALA A 337 -9.67 16.26 28.59
N LEU A 338 -9.80 14.99 28.23
CA LEU A 338 -10.75 14.54 27.20
C LEU A 338 -12.21 14.70 27.65
N HIS A 339 -12.50 14.44 28.91
CA HIS A 339 -13.84 14.68 29.49
C HIS A 339 -14.11 16.14 29.89
N LYS A 340 -13.16 17.07 29.65
CA LYS A 340 -13.29 18.50 29.97
C LYS A 340 -13.69 18.79 31.43
N VAL A 341 -13.20 17.99 32.37
CA VAL A 341 -13.50 18.15 33.82
C VAL A 341 -13.01 19.52 34.31
N LYS A 342 -13.89 20.26 35.01
CA LYS A 342 -13.59 21.54 35.66
C LYS A 342 -13.72 21.39 37.20
N PRO A 343 -12.75 21.86 37.99
CA PRO A 343 -11.46 22.42 37.58
C PRO A 343 -10.56 21.35 36.92
N ARG A 344 -9.59 21.79 36.10
CA ARG A 344 -8.69 20.88 35.38
C ARG A 344 -7.89 20.05 36.40
N LYS A 345 -8.01 18.72 36.34
CA LYS A 345 -7.25 17.81 37.21
C LYS A 345 -5.82 17.62 36.70
N PHE A 346 -4.85 17.93 37.55
CA PHE A 346 -3.43 17.68 37.33
C PHE A 346 -2.97 16.46 38.15
N THR A 347 -1.95 15.76 37.67
CA THR A 347 -1.40 14.55 38.30
C THR A 347 0.11 14.53 38.14
N LYS A 348 0.79 14.01 39.17
CA LYS A 348 2.22 13.64 39.12
C LYS A 348 2.44 12.22 38.60
N TYR A 349 1.37 11.42 38.47
CA TYR A 349 1.45 10.01 38.10
C TYR A 349 1.29 9.78 36.60
N PHE A 350 2.05 8.83 36.06
CA PHE A 350 1.96 8.39 34.68
C PHE A 350 2.07 6.86 34.58
N CYS A 351 1.63 6.28 33.46
CA CYS A 351 1.84 4.86 33.18
C CYS A 351 3.07 4.68 32.25
N PRO A 352 4.14 4.01 32.69
CA PRO A 352 5.34 3.78 31.87
C PRO A 352 5.06 2.97 30.61
N GLU A 353 4.31 1.88 30.72
CA GLU A 353 3.98 0.99 29.59
C GLU A 353 3.17 1.68 28.49
N CYS A 354 2.29 2.61 28.85
CA CYS A 354 1.56 3.41 27.86
C CYS A 354 2.38 4.61 27.34
N SER A 355 3.55 4.87 27.91
CA SER A 355 4.42 5.98 27.54
C SER A 355 5.43 5.53 26.47
N SER A 356 5.76 6.41 25.53
CA SER A 356 6.71 6.08 24.45
C SER A 356 7.74 7.19 24.31
N GLY A 357 9.00 6.88 24.64
CA GLY A 357 10.10 7.84 24.65
C GLY A 357 9.76 9.07 25.49
N ASN A 358 9.78 10.24 24.84
CA ASN A 358 9.51 11.54 25.47
C ASN A 358 8.01 11.84 25.70
N LYS A 359 7.11 10.87 25.50
CA LYS A 359 5.66 11.08 25.63
C LYS A 359 5.10 10.27 26.80
N ARG A 360 5.08 10.88 27.98
CA ARG A 360 4.49 10.28 29.19
C ARG A 360 2.96 10.38 29.21
N LYS A 361 2.28 9.31 29.60
CA LYS A 361 0.81 9.25 29.73
C LYS A 361 0.37 9.48 31.17
N TYR A 362 0.03 10.73 31.46
CA TYR A 362 -0.36 11.18 32.79
C TYR A 362 -1.82 10.85 33.10
N LEU A 363 -2.04 10.13 34.20
CA LEU A 363 -3.35 9.64 34.66
C LEU A 363 -3.47 9.90 36.16
N CYS A 364 -4.63 10.34 36.63
CA CYS A 364 -4.87 10.52 38.07
C CYS A 364 -5.48 9.25 38.66
N ASN A 365 -5.09 8.90 39.88
CA ASN A 365 -5.68 7.77 40.61
C ASN A 365 -6.86 8.21 41.49
N VAL A 366 -7.68 9.13 41.00
CA VAL A 366 -8.82 9.67 41.75
C VAL A 366 -10.09 9.17 41.08
N GLY A 367 -10.98 8.55 41.86
CA GLY A 367 -12.31 8.15 41.42
C GLY A 367 -13.12 9.35 40.95
N ARG A 368 -14.08 9.11 40.06
CA ARG A 368 -15.09 10.10 39.70
C ARG A 368 -16.41 9.74 40.36
N ASP A 369 -17.31 10.69 40.52
CA ASP A 369 -18.62 10.54 41.17
C ASP A 369 -19.32 9.22 40.76
N GLY A 370 -19.19 8.19 41.60
CA GLY A 370 -19.71 6.84 41.36
C GLY A 370 -19.05 6.00 40.23
N ARG A 371 -17.87 6.39 39.71
CA ARG A 371 -17.15 5.71 38.62
C ARG A 371 -15.67 5.42 38.94
N ASP A 372 -15.13 4.47 38.18
CA ASP A 372 -13.74 4.03 38.19
C ASP A 372 -12.70 5.15 38.07
N THR A 373 -11.48 4.89 38.56
CA THR A 373 -10.37 5.86 38.49
C THR A 373 -9.99 6.15 37.05
N CYS A 374 -9.46 7.35 36.77
CA CYS A 374 -8.96 7.68 35.43
C CYS A 374 -7.86 6.72 34.94
N PHE A 375 -7.19 6.00 35.84
CA PHE A 375 -6.30 4.90 35.47
C PHE A 375 -7.09 3.70 34.91
N ARG A 376 -8.13 3.22 35.60
CA ARG A 376 -8.98 2.12 35.11
C ARG A 376 -9.70 2.48 33.82
N VAL A 377 -10.29 3.68 33.72
CA VAL A 377 -10.94 4.16 32.48
C VAL A 377 -9.98 4.11 31.29
N TRP A 378 -8.72 4.51 31.48
CA TRP A 378 -7.73 4.49 30.39
C TRP A 378 -7.40 3.07 29.91
N HIS A 379 -7.28 2.11 30.83
CA HIS A 379 -6.79 0.77 30.53
C HIS A 379 -7.93 -0.20 30.17
N LEU A 380 -9.02 -0.17 30.92
CA LEU A 380 -10.15 -1.09 30.77
C LEU A 380 -11.16 -0.59 29.73
N GLU A 381 -11.64 0.65 29.86
CA GLU A 381 -12.67 1.17 28.95
C GLU A 381 -12.06 1.63 27.62
N TRP A 382 -10.93 2.33 27.66
CA TRP A 382 -10.29 2.88 26.46
C TRP A 382 -9.20 1.98 25.88
N ASN A 383 -9.02 0.77 26.40
CA ASN A 383 -8.04 -0.21 25.91
C ASN A 383 -6.65 0.44 25.66
N ASN A 384 -6.06 1.00 26.71
CA ASN A 384 -4.78 1.72 26.69
C ASN A 384 -4.75 2.95 25.76
N GLY A 385 -5.93 3.56 25.53
CA GLY A 385 -6.12 4.72 24.66
C GLY A 385 -6.43 4.40 23.20
N ASN A 386 -6.64 3.12 22.84
CA ASN A 386 -7.01 2.70 21.49
C ASN A 386 -8.51 2.75 21.22
N GLY A 387 -9.34 2.72 22.27
CA GLY A 387 -10.80 2.73 22.20
C GLY A 387 -11.43 4.11 22.42
N ILE A 388 -10.67 5.20 22.28
CA ILE A 388 -11.19 6.57 22.49
C ILE A 388 -12.08 6.95 21.30
N THR A 389 -13.34 7.29 21.57
CA THR A 389 -14.30 7.68 20.53
C THR A 389 -13.84 8.95 19.78
N ARG A 390 -14.24 9.04 18.51
CA ARG A 390 -13.83 10.12 17.60
C ARG A 390 -14.31 11.49 18.09
N GLU A 391 -15.47 11.54 18.74
CA GLU A 391 -16.07 12.74 19.36
C GLU A 391 -15.17 13.34 20.46
N LEU A 392 -14.62 12.48 21.33
CA LEU A 392 -13.71 12.90 22.40
C LEU A 392 -12.38 13.42 21.83
N LEU A 393 -11.90 12.84 20.73
CA LEU A 393 -10.65 13.23 20.06
C LEU A 393 -10.75 14.53 19.25
N GLN A 394 -11.88 14.80 18.60
CA GLN A 394 -12.08 16.02 17.80
C GLN A 394 -12.10 17.30 18.66
N SER A 395 -12.48 17.17 19.94
CA SER A 395 -12.62 18.31 20.85
C SER A 395 -11.34 18.73 21.60
N TYR A 396 -10.20 18.02 21.42
CA TYR A 396 -8.96 18.31 22.16
C TYR A 396 -7.69 18.06 21.33
N LYS A 397 -6.93 19.13 21.01
CA LYS A 397 -5.56 19.02 20.49
C LYS A 397 -4.63 18.54 21.59
N THR A 398 -4.33 17.24 21.60
CA THR A 398 -3.41 16.63 22.56
C THR A 398 -1.98 17.13 22.34
N ARG A 399 -1.54 18.06 23.19
CA ARG A 399 -0.17 18.57 23.15
C ARG A 399 0.75 17.67 23.98
N ASP A 400 1.43 16.73 23.33
CA ASP A 400 2.49 15.94 23.96
C ASP A 400 3.73 16.85 24.11
N ARG A 401 4.03 17.32 25.33
CA ARG A 401 5.28 18.04 25.60
C ARG A 401 6.39 17.03 25.93
N PRO A 402 7.59 17.15 25.32
CA PRO A 402 8.73 16.33 25.71
C PRO A 402 9.11 16.60 27.19
N PRO A 403 9.80 15.66 27.87
CA PRO A 403 10.39 15.91 29.18
C PRO A 403 11.40 17.04 29.04
N SER A 404 11.63 17.78 30.13
CA SER A 404 12.74 18.72 30.17
C SER A 404 14.05 17.98 29.93
N ALA A 405 14.79 18.37 28.89
CA ALA A 405 16.20 18.03 28.83
C ALA A 405 16.90 18.61 30.07
N ARG A 406 17.81 17.82 30.65
CA ARG A 406 18.56 18.02 31.91
C ARG A 406 19.04 19.47 32.20
N PRO A 407 19.30 19.78 33.49
CA PRO A 407 19.48 21.15 33.99
C PRO A 407 20.77 21.76 33.43
N GLY A 408 20.72 23.03 33.00
CA GLY A 408 21.93 23.75 32.64
C GLY A 408 21.89 24.67 31.42
N LYS A 409 20.74 24.90 30.77
CA LYS A 409 20.65 25.98 29.77
C LYS A 409 19.58 27.00 30.14
N LYS A 410 20.05 28.17 30.61
CA LYS A 410 19.25 29.38 30.81
C LYS A 410 18.43 29.64 29.55
N GLN A 411 17.11 29.57 29.69
CA GLN A 411 16.18 30.05 28.68
C GLN A 411 16.32 31.57 28.65
N ARG A 412 16.78 32.14 27.53
CA ARG A 412 16.81 33.60 27.32
C ARG A 412 15.38 34.12 27.55
N ARG A 413 15.18 34.83 28.67
CA ARG A 413 13.99 35.67 28.89
C ARG A 413 14.04 36.77 27.82
N ARG A 414 12.95 36.92 27.06
CA ARG A 414 12.68 38.19 26.37
C ARG A 414 12.35 39.21 27.47
N PRO A 415 13.01 40.38 27.54
CA PRO A 415 12.55 41.44 28.41
C PRO A 415 11.17 41.89 27.93
N ARG A 416 10.23 41.98 28.86
CA ARG A 416 9.11 42.91 28.77
C ARG A 416 9.63 44.21 29.36
N GLU A 417 9.66 45.27 28.58
CA GLU A 417 9.63 46.63 29.14
C GLU A 417 8.53 47.41 28.43
N SER A 418 7.56 47.78 29.25
CA SER A 418 6.57 48.82 29.05
C SER A 418 7.17 50.14 29.49
N GLY A 419 6.91 51.22 28.75
CA GLY A 419 6.94 52.58 29.29
C GLY A 419 7.69 53.59 28.44
N ASP A 420 6.89 54.46 27.82
CA ASP A 420 7.15 55.88 27.56
C ASP A 420 7.99 56.37 26.35
N GLN A 421 7.26 57.08 25.48
CA GLN A 421 7.68 58.18 24.59
C GLN A 421 8.38 59.30 25.39
N PRO A 422 9.27 60.14 24.81
CA PRO A 422 8.89 61.07 23.73
C PRO A 422 9.95 61.52 22.69
N THR A 423 9.41 62.07 21.59
CA THR A 423 9.85 63.23 20.76
C THR A 423 11.20 63.27 20.01
N ALA A 424 11.05 63.38 18.67
CA ALA A 424 11.53 64.44 17.76
C ALA A 424 13.02 64.62 17.35
N GLY A 425 13.21 64.77 16.02
CA GLY A 425 14.35 65.40 15.31
C GLY A 425 15.60 64.51 15.18
N SER A 426 16.43 64.55 14.15
CA SER A 426 16.53 65.22 12.84
C SER A 426 17.84 64.68 12.23
N ASP A 427 17.90 64.72 10.89
CA ASP A 427 19.11 64.87 10.05
C ASP A 427 20.06 63.73 9.64
N GLY A 428 20.37 63.81 8.33
CA GLY A 428 21.59 63.38 7.64
C GLY A 428 21.53 61.96 7.09
N GLY A 429 21.30 61.70 5.79
CA GLY A 429 22.08 62.17 4.62
C GLY A 429 23.33 61.28 4.49
N GLU A 430 23.73 60.65 3.40
CA GLU A 430 23.51 60.70 1.93
C GLU A 430 23.86 59.27 1.42
N GLY A 431 23.54 58.77 0.23
CA GLY A 431 23.01 59.31 -1.02
C GLY A 431 23.27 58.27 -2.14
N GLY A 432 22.51 58.36 -3.24
CA GLY A 432 22.77 57.70 -4.52
C GLY A 432 21.85 56.50 -4.82
N ASP A 433 20.56 56.70 -5.11
CA ASP A 433 19.91 57.13 -6.38
C ASP A 433 19.76 55.98 -7.40
N VAL A 434 18.55 55.44 -7.61
CA VAL A 434 17.46 55.88 -8.55
C VAL A 434 17.86 55.80 -10.04
N ASP A 435 17.05 55.38 -11.00
CA ASP A 435 15.63 55.02 -11.05
C ASP A 435 15.32 54.32 -12.39
N ALA A 436 14.17 53.62 -12.41
CA ALA A 436 13.09 53.64 -13.42
C ALA A 436 13.42 53.48 -14.93
N ASP A 437 12.86 52.47 -15.61
CA ASP A 437 11.56 52.44 -16.31
C ASP A 437 11.60 53.11 -17.70
N ASP A 438 10.68 52.66 -18.56
CA ASP A 438 10.35 53.00 -19.96
C ASP A 438 10.82 51.93 -20.96
N ASP A 439 9.92 51.12 -21.54
CA ASP A 439 8.80 51.39 -22.47
C ASP A 439 9.20 51.29 -23.95
N ASP A 440 8.18 50.98 -24.76
CA ASP A 440 8.09 50.90 -26.25
C ASP A 440 8.53 49.58 -26.93
N GLU A 441 7.58 48.84 -27.52
CA GLU A 441 7.03 49.00 -28.89
C GLU A 441 8.16 48.76 -29.94
N ASP A 442 8.10 47.85 -30.92
CA ASP A 442 7.03 47.68 -31.90
C ASP A 442 7.29 46.45 -32.82
N LEU A 443 6.19 45.90 -33.33
CA LEU A 443 5.91 45.39 -34.70
C LEU A 443 6.88 44.48 -35.51
N ALA A 444 6.32 43.28 -35.80
CA ALA A 444 6.05 42.69 -37.13
C ALA A 444 7.16 42.21 -38.10
N GLY A 445 6.89 41.02 -38.69
CA GLY A 445 7.44 40.49 -39.95
C GLY A 445 8.83 39.83 -39.80
N ASP A 446 9.12 38.61 -40.25
CA ASP A 446 8.72 37.93 -41.47
C ASP A 446 8.97 36.40 -41.34
N GLN A 447 8.32 35.62 -42.19
CA GLN A 447 8.31 34.14 -42.27
C GLN A 447 9.67 33.48 -42.63
N PRO A 448 9.83 32.12 -42.62
CA PRO A 448 8.82 31.04 -42.63
C PRO A 448 8.85 30.00 -41.50
#